data_AF-A0A1H3BWT6-F1
#
_entry.id   AF-A0A1H3BWT6-F1
#
_cell.length_a   1.000
_cell.length_b   1.000
_cell.length_c   1.000
_cell.angle_alpha   90.00
_cell.angle_beta   90.00
_cell.angle_gamma   90.00
#
_symmetry.space_group_name_H-M   'P 1'
#
loop_
_entity.id
_entity.type
_entity.pdbx_description
1 polymer ?
#
loop_
_entity_poly.entity_id
_entity_poly.type
_entity_poly.pdbx_seq_one_letter_code
_entity_poly.pdbx_strand_id
1 'polypeptide(L)'
;MLRSTASFKKLSFLFLAFCMIFLLAAPLQASAKPRDEPKKPGKLTLSSLYYEVNENQGSITITVHRIGGKDGVVSVKYCNCSLTAKAGEDFNHVSGVLVFGDGETKKTITVPIVDDSKPESPEGFSVYLKEPTGGATLGLFASFVTIRDNDKK
;
A
#
# COMPACT_ATOMS: atom_id res chain seq x y z
N MET A 1 -10.28 79.46 32.65
CA MET A 1 -10.18 80.16 31.35
C MET A 1 -8.69 80.37 31.07
N LEU A 2 -8.03 79.47 30.32
CA LEU A 2 -7.85 79.41 28.85
C LEU A 2 -6.60 80.17 28.36
N ARG A 3 -5.58 79.41 27.94
CA ARG A 3 -4.81 79.47 26.67
C ARG A 3 -3.39 78.90 26.90
N SER A 4 -3.00 77.81 26.23
CA SER A 4 -2.39 77.76 24.88
C SER A 4 -0.94 78.30 24.92
N THR A 5 0.15 77.65 24.50
CA THR A 5 0.43 76.89 23.27
C THR A 5 1.77 76.14 23.44
N ALA A 6 2.00 75.13 22.59
CA ALA A 6 3.19 74.30 22.47
C ALA A 6 4.49 75.06 22.13
N SER A 7 5.68 74.42 22.26
CA SER A 7 6.48 73.97 21.08
C SER A 7 7.91 73.45 21.38
N PHE A 8 8.40 72.65 20.42
CA PHE A 8 9.78 72.37 19.97
C PHE A 8 10.67 71.28 20.63
N LYS A 9 10.53 70.07 20.06
CA LYS A 9 11.54 69.14 19.49
C LYS A 9 13.05 69.43 19.67
N LYS A 10 13.78 68.39 20.09
CA LYS A 10 15.01 67.75 19.50
C LYS A 10 15.78 67.05 20.64
N LEU A 11 16.56 65.98 20.48
CA LEU A 11 16.81 64.95 19.47
C LEU A 11 17.85 64.01 20.13
N SER A 12 17.63 62.70 20.06
CA SER A 12 18.62 61.59 20.17
C SER A 12 19.60 61.53 21.34
N PHE A 13 19.51 60.45 22.15
CA PHE A 13 20.70 59.69 22.53
C PHE A 13 20.39 58.19 22.58
N LEU A 14 21.22 57.48 21.85
CA LEU A 14 21.33 56.05 21.61
C LEU A 14 21.54 55.26 22.91
N PHE A 15 20.69 54.28 23.22
CA PHE A 15 21.08 53.15 24.10
C PHE A 15 20.41 51.85 23.63
N LEU A 16 21.27 51.03 23.03
CA LEU A 16 21.32 49.56 23.03
C LEU A 16 20.00 48.77 23.07
N ALA A 17 19.74 48.12 21.93
CA ALA A 17 19.16 46.79 21.77
C ALA A 17 18.69 46.08 23.06
N PHE A 18 17.38 46.09 23.31
CA PHE A 18 16.74 45.12 24.20
C PHE A 18 16.01 44.09 23.35
N CYS A 19 16.74 43.01 23.07
CA CYS A 19 16.30 41.66 22.72
C CYS A 19 14.84 41.53 22.24
N MET A 20 14.67 41.62 20.92
CA MET A 20 13.62 40.87 20.25
C MET A 20 13.76 39.38 20.62
N ILE A 21 12.62 38.69 20.71
CA ILE A 21 12.47 37.24 20.80
C ILE A 21 12.64 36.69 22.23
N PHE A 22 11.59 36.82 23.04
CA PHE A 22 11.25 35.69 23.91
C PHE A 22 10.61 34.65 23.01
N LEU A 23 11.46 33.82 22.39
CA LEU A 23 11.04 32.61 21.69
C LEU A 23 10.24 31.82 22.71
N LEU A 24 8.95 31.62 22.44
CA LEU A 24 8.16 30.64 23.17
C LEU A 24 8.86 29.30 22.94
N ALA A 25 9.74 28.91 23.85
CA ALA A 25 10.20 27.54 23.94
C ALA A 25 8.97 26.75 24.35
N ALA A 26 8.16 26.36 23.37
CA ALA A 26 7.21 25.30 23.55
C ALA A 26 8.03 24.14 24.17
N PRO A 27 7.60 23.58 25.31
CA PRO A 27 8.27 22.40 25.80
C PRO A 27 8.30 21.41 24.65
N LEU A 28 9.48 20.87 24.36
CA LEU A 28 9.61 19.70 23.51
C LEU A 28 8.93 18.57 24.30
N GLN A 29 7.60 18.52 24.26
CA GLN A 29 6.87 17.34 24.67
C GLN A 29 7.25 16.29 23.64
N ALA A 30 8.29 15.52 23.96
CA ALA A 30 8.43 14.17 23.48
C ALA A 30 7.13 13.45 23.88
N SER A 31 6.13 13.51 23.00
CA SER A 31 4.93 12.72 23.11
C SER A 31 5.37 11.28 22.94
N ALA A 32 5.74 10.65 24.06
CA ALA A 32 5.85 9.21 24.12
C ALA A 32 4.46 8.69 23.72
N LYS A 33 4.38 8.15 22.50
CA LYS A 33 3.17 7.50 21.99
C LYS A 33 2.59 6.63 23.11
N PRO A 34 1.30 6.78 23.48
CA PRO A 34 0.71 6.01 24.58
C PRO A 34 0.97 4.52 24.37
N ARG A 35 1.48 3.85 25.41
CA ARG A 35 1.93 2.44 25.34
C ARG A 35 0.80 1.43 25.10
N ASP A 36 -0.44 1.89 25.00
CA ASP A 36 -1.65 1.05 24.99
C ASP A 36 -2.51 1.20 23.71
N GLU A 37 -1.97 1.72 22.60
CA GLU A 37 -2.72 1.66 21.34
C GLU A 37 -2.88 0.18 20.91
N PRO A 38 -4.12 -0.31 20.65
CA PRO A 38 -4.29 -1.69 20.21
C PRO A 38 -3.57 -1.88 18.88
N LYS A 39 -2.78 -2.97 18.80
CA LYS A 39 -2.08 -3.36 17.57
C LYS A 39 -3.07 -3.42 16.42
N LYS A 40 -2.69 -2.87 15.26
CA LYS A 40 -3.47 -2.92 14.01
C LYS A 40 -2.73 -3.76 12.97
N PRO A 41 -2.93 -5.10 12.97
CA PRO A 41 -2.30 -5.98 11.99
C PRO A 41 -2.75 -5.72 10.55
N GLY A 42 -3.91 -5.09 10.34
CA GLY A 42 -4.40 -4.73 9.01
C GLY A 42 -5.16 -5.86 8.29
N LYS A 43 -5.54 -5.56 7.06
CA LYS A 43 -6.34 -6.39 6.17
C LYS A 43 -5.54 -6.68 4.90
N LEU A 44 -5.35 -7.95 4.55
CA LEU A 44 -4.67 -8.39 3.35
C LEU A 44 -5.69 -8.55 2.21
N THR A 45 -5.47 -7.86 1.09
CA THR A 45 -6.43 -7.78 -0.01
C THR A 45 -5.72 -7.79 -1.35
N LEU A 46 -6.27 -8.52 -2.31
CA LEU A 46 -5.87 -8.43 -3.72
C LEU A 46 -6.21 -7.04 -4.25
N SER A 47 -5.41 -6.54 -5.20
CA SER A 47 -5.57 -5.18 -5.75
C SER A 47 -6.75 -5.04 -6.71
N SER A 48 -7.15 -6.12 -7.39
CA SER A 48 -8.25 -6.11 -8.36
C SER A 48 -9.04 -7.42 -8.31
N LEU A 49 -10.33 -7.37 -8.61
CA LEU A 49 -11.17 -8.56 -8.79
C LEU A 49 -10.88 -9.26 -10.13
N TYR A 50 -10.52 -8.48 -11.15
CA TYR A 50 -10.27 -8.97 -12.50
C TYR A 50 -8.91 -8.53 -13.01
N TYR A 51 -8.26 -9.43 -13.72
CA TYR A 51 -7.03 -9.21 -14.44
C TYR A 51 -7.15 -9.76 -15.85
N GLU A 52 -6.37 -9.20 -16.76
CA GLU A 52 -6.24 -9.68 -18.13
C GLU A 52 -4.76 -9.69 -18.50
N VAL A 53 -4.34 -10.71 -19.22
CA VAL A 53 -2.96 -10.89 -19.71
C VAL A 53 -3.01 -11.53 -21.09
N ASN A 54 -2.14 -11.12 -22.00
CA ASN A 54 -1.96 -11.85 -23.26
C ASN A 54 -1.09 -13.08 -23.01
N GLU A 55 -1.35 -14.14 -23.75
CA GLU A 55 -0.63 -15.41 -23.64
C GLU A 55 0.91 -15.24 -23.74
N ASN A 56 1.36 -14.44 -24.70
CA ASN A 56 2.77 -14.10 -24.93
C ASN A 56 3.42 -13.14 -23.93
N GLN A 57 2.73 -12.73 -22.85
CA GLN A 57 3.34 -11.88 -21.83
C GLN A 57 4.34 -12.64 -20.96
N GLY A 58 4.30 -13.97 -20.98
CA GLY A 58 5.15 -14.86 -20.20
C GLY A 58 4.81 -14.92 -18.70
N SER A 59 4.28 -13.85 -18.11
CA SER A 59 3.73 -13.89 -16.75
C SER A 59 2.76 -12.76 -16.45
N ILE A 60 1.92 -12.96 -15.42
CA ILE A 60 1.13 -11.92 -14.80
C ILE A 60 1.57 -11.70 -13.34
N THR A 61 1.61 -10.44 -12.92
CA THR A 61 1.88 -10.06 -11.52
C THR A 61 0.61 -9.61 -10.81
N ILE A 62 0.20 -10.36 -9.79
CA ILE A 62 -0.94 -10.06 -8.93
C ILE A 62 -0.43 -9.41 -7.65
N THR A 63 -0.94 -8.23 -7.33
CA THR A 63 -0.52 -7.49 -6.13
C THR A 63 -1.44 -7.78 -4.95
N VAL A 64 -0.84 -7.93 -3.76
CA VAL A 64 -1.53 -8.03 -2.48
C VAL A 64 -1.14 -6.83 -1.63
N HIS A 65 -2.14 -6.06 -1.19
CA HIS A 65 -1.99 -4.94 -0.28
C HIS A 65 -2.35 -5.32 1.15
N ARG A 66 -1.64 -4.72 2.10
CA ARG A 66 -2.01 -4.68 3.51
C ARG A 66 -2.51 -3.29 3.85
N ILE A 67 -3.79 -3.16 4.18
CA ILE A 67 -4.48 -1.89 4.42
C ILE A 67 -5.09 -1.83 5.83
N GLY A 68 -5.40 -0.63 6.32
CA GLY A 68 -6.07 -0.45 7.61
C GLY A 68 -5.21 -0.81 8.84
N GLY A 69 -3.92 -1.08 8.66
CA GLY A 69 -2.98 -1.43 9.71
C GLY A 69 -1.72 -2.06 9.12
N LYS A 70 -0.58 -1.86 9.78
CA LYS A 70 0.72 -2.40 9.33
C LYS A 70 1.58 -2.88 10.50
N ASP A 71 0.97 -3.13 11.65
CA ASP A 71 1.69 -3.43 12.88
C ASP A 71 2.01 -4.91 12.99
N GLY A 72 3.26 -5.22 13.32
CA GLY A 72 3.86 -6.53 13.42
C GLY A 72 3.86 -7.35 12.13
N VAL A 73 4.41 -8.54 12.25
CA VAL A 73 4.49 -9.52 11.16
C VAL A 73 3.16 -10.23 10.97
N VAL A 74 2.71 -10.33 9.72
CA VAL A 74 1.53 -11.09 9.31
C VAL A 74 1.87 -11.93 8.08
N SER A 75 1.10 -12.98 7.81
CA SER A 75 1.28 -13.75 6.59
C SER A 75 -0.05 -14.22 6.03
N VAL A 76 -0.04 -14.64 4.76
CA VAL A 76 -1.19 -15.24 4.08
C VAL A 76 -0.72 -16.28 3.09
N LYS A 77 -1.42 -17.41 3.01
CA LYS A 77 -1.17 -18.41 1.98
C LYS A 77 -1.87 -18.01 0.69
N TYR A 78 -1.30 -18.38 -0.45
CA TYR A 78 -1.95 -18.21 -1.75
C TYR A 78 -1.83 -19.47 -2.60
N CYS A 79 -2.76 -19.61 -3.55
CA CYS A 79 -2.71 -20.61 -4.61
C CYS A 79 -3.58 -20.15 -5.80
N ASN A 80 -3.27 -20.63 -6.99
CA ASN A 80 -4.14 -20.51 -8.17
C ASN A 80 -4.86 -21.83 -8.49
N CYS A 81 -6.04 -21.72 -9.11
CA CYS A 81 -6.86 -22.85 -9.52
C CYS A 81 -7.36 -22.64 -10.97
N SER A 82 -7.38 -23.72 -11.74
CA SER A 82 -7.98 -23.73 -13.08
C SER A 82 -9.48 -23.40 -13.05
N LEU A 83 -9.94 -22.70 -14.09
CA LEU A 83 -11.36 -22.58 -14.42
C LEU A 83 -11.56 -23.13 -15.84
N THR A 84 -11.54 -22.27 -16.86
CA THR A 84 -11.48 -22.70 -18.27
C THR A 84 -10.05 -22.95 -18.71
N ALA A 85 -9.10 -22.13 -18.23
CA ALA A 85 -7.68 -22.37 -18.42
C ALA A 85 -7.20 -23.51 -17.51
N LYS A 86 -6.34 -24.38 -18.02
CA LYS A 86 -5.70 -25.53 -17.40
C LYS A 86 -4.25 -25.25 -17.00
N ALA A 87 -3.92 -25.67 -15.79
CA ALA A 87 -2.55 -25.57 -15.30
C ALA A 87 -1.62 -26.53 -16.07
N GLY A 88 -0.49 -26.02 -16.54
CA GLY A 88 0.50 -26.73 -17.34
C GLY A 88 0.28 -26.61 -18.86
N GLU A 89 -0.91 -26.19 -19.30
CA GLU A 89 -1.21 -25.88 -20.70
C GLU A 89 -1.22 -24.35 -20.92
N ASP A 90 -1.93 -23.58 -20.10
CA ASP A 90 -2.10 -22.12 -20.34
C ASP A 90 -1.45 -21.25 -19.25
N PHE A 91 -1.22 -21.83 -18.07
CA PHE A 91 -0.51 -21.16 -16.97
C PHE A 91 0.15 -22.18 -16.04
N ASN A 92 1.15 -21.75 -15.25
CA ASN A 92 1.77 -22.64 -14.27
C ASN A 92 1.06 -22.55 -12.91
N HIS A 93 0.81 -23.69 -12.27
CA HIS A 93 0.35 -23.70 -10.89
C HIS A 93 1.40 -23.07 -9.96
N VAL A 94 0.96 -22.13 -9.13
CA VAL A 94 1.75 -21.50 -8.09
C VAL A 94 0.99 -21.50 -6.77
N SER A 95 1.70 -21.79 -5.70
CA SER A 95 1.21 -21.62 -4.34
C SER A 95 2.37 -21.24 -3.41
N GLY A 96 2.05 -20.65 -2.27
CA GLY A 96 3.08 -20.20 -1.34
C GLY A 96 2.52 -19.41 -0.16
N VAL A 97 3.42 -18.72 0.52
CA VAL A 97 3.13 -17.87 1.68
C VAL A 97 3.74 -16.49 1.43
N LEU A 98 2.93 -15.45 1.50
CA LEU A 98 3.41 -14.08 1.56
C LEU A 98 3.57 -13.67 3.02
N VAL A 99 4.78 -13.30 3.42
CA VAL A 99 5.08 -12.78 4.76
C VAL A 99 5.26 -11.26 4.65
N PHE A 100 4.43 -10.50 5.34
CA PHE A 100 4.57 -9.06 5.48
C PHE A 100 5.25 -8.75 6.80
N GLY A 101 6.42 -8.14 6.74
CA GLY A 101 7.12 -7.60 7.90
C GLY A 101 6.34 -6.47 8.59
N ASP A 102 6.83 -6.04 9.75
CA ASP A 102 6.33 -4.83 10.39
C ASP A 102 6.48 -3.64 9.44
N GLY A 103 5.41 -2.86 9.27
CA GLY A 103 5.37 -1.72 8.38
C GLY A 103 5.25 -2.03 6.89
N GLU A 104 5.42 -3.29 6.44
CA GLU A 104 5.28 -3.65 5.02
C GLU A 104 3.82 -3.66 4.58
N THR A 105 3.55 -3.04 3.43
CA THR A 105 2.17 -2.84 2.93
C THR A 105 1.87 -3.48 1.57
N LYS A 106 2.87 -4.08 0.91
CA LYS A 106 2.72 -4.65 -0.44
C LYS A 106 3.59 -5.89 -0.63
N LYS A 107 3.01 -6.92 -1.24
CA LYS A 107 3.72 -8.09 -1.81
C LYS A 107 3.08 -8.45 -3.16
N THR A 108 3.70 -9.35 -3.89
CA THR A 108 3.26 -9.77 -5.23
C THR A 108 3.28 -11.29 -5.37
N ILE A 109 2.38 -11.81 -6.18
CA ILE A 109 2.33 -13.19 -6.67
C ILE A 109 2.57 -13.12 -8.17
N THR A 110 3.57 -13.83 -8.67
CA THR A 110 3.83 -13.93 -10.11
C THR A 110 3.36 -15.30 -10.59
N VAL A 111 2.49 -15.31 -11.59
CA VAL A 111 1.99 -16.53 -12.23
C VAL A 111 2.57 -16.57 -13.66
N PRO A 112 3.40 -17.57 -14.00
CA PRO A 112 3.82 -17.78 -15.38
C PRO A 112 2.62 -18.11 -16.27
N ILE A 113 2.59 -17.49 -17.45
CA ILE A 113 1.65 -17.79 -18.52
C ILE A 113 2.40 -18.63 -19.56
N VAL A 114 1.76 -19.69 -20.03
CA VAL A 114 2.32 -20.56 -21.06
C VAL A 114 1.81 -20.05 -22.39
N ASP A 115 2.74 -19.79 -23.31
CA ASP A 115 2.47 -19.33 -24.67
C ASP A 115 2.63 -20.53 -25.59
N ASP A 116 1.61 -20.85 -26.38
CA ASP A 116 1.69 -21.87 -27.41
C ASP A 116 1.48 -21.32 -28.83
N SER A 117 1.04 -22.16 -29.78
CA SER A 117 0.83 -21.75 -31.17
C SER A 117 -0.57 -22.13 -31.69
N LYS A 118 -1.48 -22.52 -30.79
CA LYS A 118 -2.83 -22.99 -31.09
C LYS A 118 -3.79 -21.83 -30.86
N PRO A 119 -4.59 -21.46 -31.87
CA PRO A 119 -5.62 -20.46 -31.68
C PRO A 119 -6.72 -20.95 -30.73
N GLU A 120 -6.96 -20.18 -29.68
CA GLU A 120 -7.85 -20.51 -28.58
C GLU A 120 -8.89 -19.40 -28.32
N SER A 121 -9.94 -19.74 -27.57
CA SER A 121 -10.85 -18.71 -27.07
C SER A 121 -10.30 -18.15 -25.75
N PRO A 122 -10.68 -16.94 -25.32
CA PRO A 122 -10.24 -16.42 -24.02
C PRO A 122 -10.57 -17.38 -22.88
N GLU A 123 -9.55 -17.76 -22.12
CA GLU A 123 -9.66 -18.69 -21.00
C GLU A 123 -9.31 -18.00 -19.68
N GLY A 124 -9.55 -18.64 -18.55
CA GLY A 124 -9.23 -18.03 -17.27
C GLY A 124 -8.99 -18.98 -16.13
N PHE A 125 -8.31 -18.46 -15.12
CA PHE A 125 -8.00 -19.11 -13.86
C PHE A 125 -8.24 -18.14 -12.70
N SER A 126 -8.21 -18.63 -11.48
CA SER A 126 -8.39 -17.81 -10.28
C SER A 126 -7.18 -17.86 -9.36
N VAL A 127 -6.98 -16.78 -8.59
CA VAL A 127 -5.95 -16.66 -7.55
C VAL A 127 -6.63 -16.38 -6.21
N TYR A 128 -6.29 -17.15 -5.18
CA TYR A 128 -6.90 -17.05 -3.86
C TYR A 128 -5.89 -16.73 -2.77
N LEU A 129 -6.33 -15.97 -1.77
CA LEU A 129 -5.68 -15.78 -0.48
C LEU A 129 -6.42 -16.58 0.60
N LYS A 130 -5.69 -17.27 1.48
CA LYS A 130 -6.27 -18.05 2.59
C LYS A 130 -5.40 -18.03 3.83
N GLU A 131 -6.03 -18.34 4.96
CA GLU A 131 -5.36 -18.57 6.25
C GLU A 131 -4.42 -17.41 6.66
N PRO A 132 -4.94 -16.17 6.83
CA PRO A 132 -4.11 -15.08 7.32
C PRO A 132 -3.66 -15.37 8.77
N THR A 133 -2.46 -14.94 9.13
CA THR A 133 -1.90 -15.08 10.48
C THR A 133 -1.51 -13.72 11.07
N GLY A 134 -1.11 -13.70 12.35
CA GLY A 134 -0.64 -12.48 13.02
C GLY A 134 -1.75 -11.47 13.35
N GLY A 135 -3.01 -11.91 13.31
CA GLY A 135 -4.20 -11.08 13.57
C GLY A 135 -4.68 -10.28 12.37
N ALA A 136 -4.08 -10.46 11.18
CA ALA A 136 -4.61 -9.88 9.95
C ALA A 136 -5.93 -10.54 9.54
N THR A 137 -6.75 -9.80 8.81
CA THR A 137 -8.00 -10.29 8.19
C THR A 137 -7.89 -10.27 6.66
N LEU A 138 -8.79 -10.97 5.96
CA LEU A 138 -8.85 -10.94 4.49
C LEU A 138 -9.84 -9.89 3.99
N GLY A 139 -9.45 -9.17 2.94
CA GLY A 139 -10.31 -8.33 2.11
C GLY A 139 -10.77 -9.07 0.88
N LEU A 140 -10.51 -8.49 -0.30
CA LEU A 140 -10.68 -9.22 -1.54
C LEU A 140 -9.66 -10.37 -1.55
N PHE A 141 -10.15 -11.60 -1.48
CA PHE A 141 -9.32 -12.79 -1.35
C PHE A 141 -9.39 -13.71 -2.58
N ALA A 142 -10.16 -13.35 -3.60
CA ALA A 142 -10.24 -14.06 -4.86
C ALA A 142 -10.16 -13.06 -6.02
N SER A 143 -9.32 -13.35 -7.00
CA SER A 143 -9.25 -12.63 -8.28
C SER A 143 -9.36 -13.60 -9.44
N PHE A 144 -9.96 -13.15 -10.53
CA PHE A 144 -10.05 -13.87 -11.78
C PHE A 144 -9.06 -13.30 -12.79
N VAL A 145 -8.35 -14.16 -13.50
CA VAL A 145 -7.41 -13.79 -14.56
C VAL A 145 -7.92 -14.36 -15.87
N THR A 146 -8.09 -13.50 -16.87
CA THR A 146 -8.37 -13.90 -18.25
C THR A 146 -7.08 -13.89 -19.05
N ILE A 147 -6.80 -14.98 -19.76
CA ILE A 147 -5.73 -15.11 -20.74
C ILE A 147 -6.31 -14.82 -22.13
N ARG A 148 -5.68 -13.90 -22.86
CA ARG A 148 -6.03 -13.55 -24.23
C ARG A 148 -5.01 -14.16 -25.17
N ASP A 149 -5.49 -15.09 -25.99
CA ASP A 149 -4.75 -15.68 -27.09
C ASP A 149 -4.21 -14.60 -28.04
N ASN A 150 -2.97 -14.79 -28.51
CA ASN A 150 -2.32 -13.95 -29.52
C ASN A 150 -2.13 -14.62 -30.87
N ASP A 151 -2.56 -15.86 -31.03
CA ASP A 151 -2.41 -16.63 -32.24
C ASP A 151 -3.49 -16.36 -33.27
N LYS A 152 -3.14 -16.67 -34.52
CA LYS A 152 -4.02 -16.45 -35.66
C LYS A 152 -4.68 -17.75 -36.06
N LYS A 153 -6.00 -17.70 -36.19
CA LYS A 153 -6.82 -18.76 -36.81
C LYS A 153 -6.41 -19.05 -38.26
#